data_AF-E2A3I8-F1
#
_entry.id   AF-E2A3I8-F1
#
_cell.length_a   1.000
_cell.length_b   1.000
_cell.length_c   1.000
_cell.angle_alpha   90.00
_cell.angle_beta   90.00
_cell.angle_gamma   90.00
#
_symmetry.space_group_name_H-M   'P 1'
#
loop_
_entity.id
_entity.type
_entity.pdbx_description
1 polymer ?
#
loop_
_entity_poly.entity_id
_entity_poly.type
_entity_poly.pdbx_seq_one_letter_code
_entity_poly.pdbx_strand_id
1 'polypeptide(L)'
;MQNLNYFILGTKWQTRRKILTPAFHFNILNQFIDILVKESDRMTKSLKNVKGTIIKDLVPFISEHTLNAICETAMGISLHDFGMFQQEYREAVHQIIELFSRYWLHNNLLFALSPQGRRQKKVLKILHRFTEKIIAERKLYHECTNGRYLKNFESGKKPEIDEVIGIKKKRLAMLDLLIAASQEGLLTDLDIKEEVDTFMFEGHDTTAMGITFALLLLAEHKDIQLKYIGDTPRNREHTEKSKKEVDSSD
;
A
#
# COMPACT_ATOMS: atom_id res chain seq x y z
N MET A 1 16.59 -20.53 1.99
CA MET A 1 16.78 -19.19 1.36
C MET A 1 17.12 -19.24 -0.12
N GLN A 2 17.53 -20.37 -0.72
CA GLN A 2 18.04 -20.37 -2.11
C GLN A 2 16.95 -20.55 -3.20
N ASN A 3 15.69 -20.82 -2.85
CA ASN A 3 14.60 -21.03 -3.81
C ASN A 3 13.46 -20.01 -3.68
N LEU A 4 13.68 -18.94 -2.91
CA LEU A 4 12.80 -17.79 -2.82
C LEU A 4 13.59 -16.64 -3.46
N ASN A 5 13.42 -16.42 -4.77
CA ASN A 5 14.02 -15.33 -5.56
C ASN A 5 13.47 -13.94 -5.14
N TYR A 6 13.50 -13.61 -3.85
CA TYR A 6 13.03 -12.31 -3.35
C TYR A 6 14.06 -11.21 -3.62
N PHE A 7 15.35 -11.55 -3.68
CA PHE A 7 16.39 -10.57 -4.00
C PHE A 7 16.75 -10.64 -5.47
N ILE A 8 16.19 -9.71 -6.22
CA ILE A 8 16.55 -9.49 -7.62
C ILE A 8 17.91 -8.80 -7.64
N LEU A 9 18.88 -9.36 -8.36
CA LEU A 9 20.25 -8.85 -8.43
C LEU A 9 20.68 -8.61 -9.88
N GLY A 10 21.72 -7.80 -10.05
CA GLY A 10 22.38 -7.59 -11.34
C GLY A 10 21.49 -6.91 -12.39
N THR A 11 21.58 -7.38 -13.63
CA THR A 11 20.87 -6.81 -14.79
C THR A 11 19.36 -6.87 -14.63
N LYS A 12 18.82 -7.94 -14.04
CA LYS A 12 17.39 -8.09 -13.75
C LYS A 12 16.91 -6.95 -12.83
N TRP A 13 17.67 -6.65 -11.77
CA TRP A 13 17.34 -5.55 -10.86
C TRP A 13 17.42 -4.20 -11.56
N GLN A 14 18.49 -3.96 -12.31
CA GLN A 14 18.70 -2.69 -13.00
C GLN A 14 17.56 -2.40 -13.99
N THR A 15 17.15 -3.39 -14.78
CA THR A 15 16.03 -3.28 -15.74
C THR A 15 14.72 -2.97 -15.03
N ARG A 16 14.36 -3.75 -14.00
CA ARG A 16 13.10 -3.54 -13.26
C ARG A 16 13.09 -2.21 -12.52
N ARG A 17 14.21 -1.82 -11.91
CA ARG A 17 14.35 -0.52 -11.25
C ARG A 17 14.15 0.63 -12.24
N LYS A 18 14.69 0.52 -13.46
CA LYS A 18 14.49 1.52 -14.52
C LYS A 18 13.02 1.63 -14.94
N ILE A 19 12.31 0.51 -15.07
CA ILE A 19 10.87 0.48 -15.40
C ILE A 19 10.03 1.10 -14.28
N LEU A 20 10.36 0.83 -13.02
CA LEU A 20 9.54 1.21 -11.87
C LEU A 20 9.79 2.61 -11.33
N THR A 21 10.98 3.16 -11.50
CA THR A 21 11.36 4.49 -10.95
C THR A 21 10.36 5.61 -11.32
N PRO A 22 9.81 5.68 -12.55
CA PRO A 22 8.80 6.68 -12.90
C PRO A 22 7.53 6.68 -12.03
N ALA A 23 7.11 5.51 -11.50
CA ALA A 23 5.93 5.42 -10.63
C ALA A 23 6.11 6.16 -9.29
N PHE A 24 7.35 6.44 -8.90
CA PHE A 24 7.68 7.12 -7.64
C PHE A 24 8.17 8.56 -7.87
N HIS A 25 7.97 9.10 -9.07
CA HIS A 25 8.23 10.51 -9.33
C HIS A 25 7.20 11.39 -8.60
N PHE A 26 7.62 12.57 -8.12
CA PHE A 26 6.81 13.46 -7.28
C PHE A 26 5.44 13.81 -7.88
N ASN A 27 5.36 13.99 -9.21
CA ASN A 27 4.10 14.24 -9.92
C ASN A 27 3.09 13.09 -9.83
N ILE A 28 3.56 11.84 -9.68
CA ILE A 28 2.71 10.68 -9.41
C ILE A 28 2.38 10.61 -7.93
N LEU A 29 3.36 10.82 -7.04
CA LEU A 29 3.16 10.79 -5.58
C LEU A 29 2.16 11.85 -5.09
N ASN A 30 2.12 13.04 -5.69
CA ASN A 30 1.10 14.05 -5.39
C ASN A 30 -0.32 13.54 -5.62
N GLN A 31 -0.49 12.60 -6.54
CA GLN A 31 -1.76 11.94 -6.80
C GLN A 31 -2.07 10.87 -5.74
N PHE A 32 -1.14 10.46 -4.89
CA PHE A 32 -1.45 9.54 -3.80
C PHE A 32 -2.06 10.26 -2.59
N ILE A 33 -1.85 11.58 -2.47
CA ILE A 33 -2.32 12.39 -1.34
C ILE A 33 -3.81 12.20 -1.07
N ASP A 34 -4.70 12.32 -2.07
CA ASP A 34 -6.14 12.18 -1.80
C ASP A 34 -6.52 10.78 -1.30
N ILE A 35 -5.79 9.74 -1.73
CA ILE A 35 -6.01 8.37 -1.26
C ILE A 35 -5.55 8.24 0.19
N LEU A 36 -4.37 8.77 0.51
CA LEU A 36 -3.85 8.79 1.88
C LEU A 36 -4.77 9.56 2.83
N VAL A 37 -5.31 10.71 2.39
CA VAL A 37 -6.28 11.50 3.15
C VAL A 37 -7.58 10.70 3.34
N LYS A 38 -8.11 10.08 2.27
CA LYS A 38 -9.31 9.24 2.33
C LYS A 38 -9.15 8.06 3.29
N GLU A 39 -8.02 7.36 3.27
CA GLU A 39 -7.74 6.28 4.22
C GLU A 39 -7.55 6.79 5.65
N SER A 40 -6.90 7.95 5.83
CA SER A 40 -6.77 8.59 7.14
C SER A 40 -8.13 8.99 7.73
N ASP A 41 -9.05 9.47 6.89
CA ASP A 41 -10.42 9.77 7.29
C ASP A 41 -11.20 8.51 7.68
N ARG A 42 -11.05 7.42 6.91
CA ARG A 42 -11.65 6.11 7.25
C ARG A 42 -11.13 5.59 8.59
N MET A 43 -9.82 5.65 8.79
CA MET A 43 -9.16 5.28 10.04
C MET A 43 -9.70 6.09 11.23
N THR A 44 -9.77 7.41 11.08
CA THR A 44 -10.26 8.31 12.15
C THR A 44 -11.74 8.09 12.44
N LYS A 45 -12.58 7.89 11.41
CA LYS A 45 -14.01 7.57 11.58
C LYS A 45 -14.20 6.24 12.31
N SER A 46 -13.43 5.21 11.95
CA SER A 46 -13.44 3.91 12.62
C SER A 46 -13.10 4.02 14.11
N LEU A 47 -12.13 4.87 14.47
CA LEU A 47 -11.78 5.13 15.87
C LEU A 47 -12.88 5.92 16.62
N LYS A 48 -13.46 6.95 16.00
CA LYS A 48 -14.52 7.78 16.62
C LYS A 48 -15.82 7.02 16.90
N ASN A 49 -16.15 6.05 16.07
CA ASN A 49 -17.41 5.31 16.16
C ASN A 49 -17.42 4.23 17.26
N VAL A 50 -16.27 3.96 17.88
CA VAL A 50 -16.19 2.97 18.95
C VAL A 50 -16.52 3.64 20.29
N LYS A 51 -17.55 3.12 20.97
CA LYS A 51 -17.95 3.58 22.31
C LYS A 51 -17.11 2.86 23.37
N GLY A 52 -16.33 3.59 24.18
CA GLY A 52 -15.60 3.07 25.35
C GLY A 52 -14.07 3.16 25.26
N THR A 53 -13.37 2.65 26.29
CA THR A 53 -11.90 2.56 26.33
C THR A 53 -11.45 1.42 25.43
N ILE A 54 -10.68 1.73 24.40
CA ILE A 54 -10.28 0.76 23.37
C ILE A 54 -8.84 0.32 23.64
N ILE A 55 -8.64 -0.93 24.04
CA ILE A 55 -7.35 -1.60 23.81
C ILE A 55 -7.46 -2.27 22.45
N LYS A 56 -7.17 -1.51 21.39
CA LYS A 56 -6.94 -2.05 20.06
C LYS A 56 -5.44 -2.24 19.94
N ASP A 57 -5.02 -3.44 19.57
CA ASP A 57 -3.69 -3.61 19.01
C ASP A 57 -3.59 -2.69 17.77
N LEU A 58 -2.70 -1.70 17.85
CA LEU A 58 -2.57 -0.66 16.84
C LEU A 58 -1.95 -1.21 15.55
N VAL A 59 -1.10 -2.24 15.63
CA VAL A 59 -0.39 -2.74 14.46
C VAL A 59 -1.36 -3.38 13.45
N PRO A 60 -2.24 -4.34 13.82
CA PRO A 60 -3.22 -4.89 12.88
C PRO A 60 -4.21 -3.83 12.37
N PHE A 61 -4.57 -2.87 13.23
CA PHE A 61 -5.49 -1.79 12.88
C PHE A 61 -4.90 -0.86 11.81
N ILE A 62 -3.66 -0.39 11.99
CA ILE A 62 -2.98 0.50 11.04
C ILE A 62 -2.57 -0.29 9.78
N SER A 63 -2.20 -1.56 9.92
CA SER A 63 -1.91 -2.47 8.79
C SER A 63 -3.10 -2.58 7.83
N GLU A 64 -4.35 -2.51 8.33
CA GLU A 64 -5.55 -2.43 7.47
C GLU A 64 -5.50 -1.28 6.49
N HIS A 65 -5.29 -0.09 7.04
CA HIS A 65 -5.43 1.18 6.31
C HIS A 65 -4.24 1.41 5.39
N THR A 66 -3.04 1.01 5.82
CA THR A 66 -1.84 1.05 4.97
C THR A 66 -1.92 0.05 3.81
N LEU A 67 -2.50 -1.14 4.02
CA LEU A 67 -2.76 -2.10 2.94
C LEU A 67 -3.76 -1.55 1.93
N ASN A 68 -4.86 -0.94 2.40
CA ASN A 68 -5.80 -0.26 1.51
C ASN A 68 -5.13 0.86 0.71
N ALA A 69 -4.29 1.65 1.37
CA ALA A 69 -3.56 2.74 0.73
C ALA A 69 -2.62 2.24 -0.38
N ILE A 70 -1.79 1.22 -0.13
CA ILE A 70 -0.87 0.71 -1.15
C ILE A 70 -1.63 0.05 -2.31
N CYS A 71 -2.74 -0.64 -2.05
CA CYS A 71 -3.57 -1.23 -3.10
C CYS A 71 -4.26 -0.17 -3.96
N GLU A 72 -4.81 0.89 -3.36
CA GLU A 72 -5.45 1.97 -4.13
C GLU A 72 -4.42 2.82 -4.90
N THR A 73 -3.22 3.06 -4.33
CA THR A 73 -2.17 3.90 -4.93
C THR A 73 -1.31 3.16 -5.95
N ALA A 74 -0.54 2.16 -5.51
CA ALA A 74 0.46 1.48 -6.34
C ALA A 74 -0.12 0.34 -7.18
N MET A 75 -1.23 -0.28 -6.76
CA MET A 75 -1.87 -1.38 -7.50
C MET A 75 -3.10 -0.93 -8.32
N GLY A 76 -3.65 0.26 -8.03
CA GLY A 76 -4.80 0.81 -8.73
C GLY A 76 -6.11 0.03 -8.51
N ILE A 77 -6.22 -0.67 -7.38
CA ILE A 77 -7.39 -1.49 -7.00
C ILE A 77 -7.91 -1.07 -5.63
N SER A 78 -9.24 -0.97 -5.52
CA SER A 78 -9.92 -0.71 -4.25
C SER A 78 -10.26 -2.03 -3.58
N LEU A 79 -9.87 -2.19 -2.32
CA LEU A 79 -10.14 -3.39 -1.52
C LEU A 79 -11.54 -3.40 -0.86
N HIS A 80 -12.45 -2.51 -1.22
CA HIS A 80 -13.77 -2.41 -0.58
C HIS A 80 -14.53 -3.75 -0.55
N ASP A 81 -14.39 -4.59 -1.58
CA ASP A 81 -15.08 -5.88 -1.70
C ASP A 81 -14.24 -7.07 -1.23
N PHE A 82 -13.10 -6.81 -0.58
CA PHE A 82 -12.09 -7.81 -0.24
C PHE A 82 -12.10 -8.25 1.22
N GLY A 83 -13.06 -7.82 2.04
CA GLY A 83 -13.09 -7.97 3.52
C GLY A 83 -12.35 -9.19 4.10
N MET A 84 -12.90 -10.41 3.94
CA MET A 84 -12.26 -11.64 4.45
C MET A 84 -10.90 -11.94 3.82
N PHE A 85 -10.75 -11.64 2.53
CA PHE A 85 -9.54 -11.92 1.77
C PHE A 85 -8.37 -11.01 2.20
N GLN A 86 -8.66 -9.76 2.56
CA GLN A 86 -7.70 -8.82 3.13
C GLN A 86 -7.24 -9.26 4.52
N GLN A 87 -8.16 -9.76 5.35
CA GLN A 87 -7.81 -10.29 6.66
C GLN A 87 -6.88 -11.51 6.54
N GLU A 88 -7.25 -12.49 5.70
CA GLU A 88 -6.41 -13.67 5.44
C GLU A 88 -5.00 -13.28 4.98
N TYR A 89 -4.88 -12.27 4.11
CA TYR A 89 -3.57 -11.78 3.66
C TYR A 89 -2.76 -11.15 4.80
N ARG A 90 -3.34 -10.26 5.60
CA ARG A 90 -2.62 -9.62 6.73
C ARG A 90 -2.17 -10.65 7.76
N GLU A 91 -3.01 -11.63 8.07
CA GLU A 91 -2.66 -12.74 8.96
C GLU A 91 -1.52 -13.59 8.37
N ALA A 92 -1.54 -13.83 7.06
CA ALA A 92 -0.46 -14.52 6.37
C ALA A 92 0.86 -13.73 6.40
N VAL A 93 0.81 -12.40 6.27
CA VAL A 93 1.98 -11.51 6.40
C VAL A 93 2.60 -11.62 7.79
N HIS A 94 1.80 -11.50 8.86
CA HIS A 94 2.32 -11.68 10.22
C HIS A 94 2.97 -13.06 10.43
N GLN A 95 2.35 -14.12 9.90
CA GLN A 95 2.90 -15.47 9.99
C GLN A 95 4.20 -15.64 9.22
N ILE A 96 4.35 -15.01 8.04
CA ILE A 96 5.59 -15.13 7.27
C ILE A 96 6.73 -14.40 7.98
N ILE A 97 6.48 -13.23 8.56
CA ILE A 97 7.46 -12.47 9.35
C ILE A 97 7.94 -13.28 10.56
N GLU A 98 7.01 -13.91 11.29
CA GLU A 98 7.33 -14.77 12.44
C GLU A 98 8.23 -15.95 12.04
N LEU A 99 7.96 -16.55 10.88
CA LEU A 99 8.74 -17.66 10.33
C LEU A 99 10.13 -17.20 9.87
N PHE A 100 10.24 -16.00 9.30
CA PHE A 100 11.54 -15.43 8.91
C PHE A 100 12.44 -15.24 10.13
N SER A 101 11.96 -14.72 11.24
CA SER A 101 12.78 -14.49 12.44
C SER A 101 13.41 -15.75 13.07
N ARG A 102 12.97 -16.95 12.67
CA ARG A 102 13.46 -18.25 13.18
C ARG A 102 14.41 -18.94 12.19
N TYR A 103 15.52 -18.28 11.83
CA TYR A 103 16.50 -18.73 10.82
C TYR A 103 17.44 -19.87 11.26
N TRP A 104 16.91 -21.00 11.75
CA TRP A 104 17.76 -22.11 12.23
C TRP A 104 18.02 -23.22 11.19
N LEU A 105 17.41 -23.16 9.99
CA LEU A 105 17.51 -24.23 9.00
C LEU A 105 17.97 -23.69 7.63
N HIS A 106 19.28 -23.72 7.39
CA HIS A 106 19.90 -23.29 6.14
C HIS A 106 19.74 -24.32 5.00
N ASN A 107 19.51 -25.60 5.32
CA ASN A 107 19.37 -26.65 4.31
C ASN A 107 17.95 -26.69 3.73
N ASN A 108 17.80 -26.38 2.44
CA ASN A 108 16.49 -26.24 1.80
C ASN A 108 15.66 -27.54 1.79
N LEU A 109 16.29 -28.72 1.66
CA LEU A 109 15.58 -30.00 1.62
C LEU A 109 15.02 -30.34 3.00
N LEU A 110 15.87 -30.28 4.03
CA LEU A 110 15.45 -30.50 5.40
C LEU A 110 14.39 -29.50 5.84
N PHE A 111 14.54 -28.23 5.43
CA PHE A 111 13.56 -27.20 5.71
C PHE A 111 12.23 -27.49 5.00
N ALA A 112 12.22 -27.86 3.72
CA ALA A 112 11.00 -28.17 2.98
C ALA A 112 10.21 -29.35 3.58
N LEU A 113 10.91 -30.33 4.15
CA LEU A 113 10.31 -31.48 4.84
C LEU A 113 9.85 -31.16 6.28
N SER A 114 10.40 -30.11 6.88
CA SER A 114 10.07 -29.70 8.24
C SER A 114 8.62 -29.18 8.37
N PRO A 115 8.02 -29.23 9.59
CA PRO A 115 6.75 -28.56 9.86
C PRO A 115 6.76 -27.07 9.50
N GLN A 116 7.90 -26.39 9.71
CA GLN A 116 8.07 -24.97 9.42
C GLN A 116 8.03 -24.69 7.91
N GLY A 117 8.76 -25.46 7.09
CA GLY A 117 8.71 -25.30 5.64
C GLY A 117 7.34 -25.64 5.05
N ARG A 118 6.64 -26.65 5.61
CA ARG A 118 5.24 -26.93 5.24
C ARG A 118 4.31 -25.79 5.61
N ARG A 119 4.48 -25.15 6.78
CA ARG A 119 3.73 -23.97 7.20
C ARG A 119 4.03 -22.78 6.27
N GLN A 120 5.30 -22.51 5.99
CA GLN A 120 5.72 -21.44 5.07
C GLN A 120 5.08 -21.62 3.69
N LYS A 121 5.12 -22.84 3.12
CA LYS A 121 4.49 -23.13 1.83
C LYS A 121 2.98 -22.87 1.82
N LYS A 122 2.27 -23.14 2.93
CA LYS A 122 0.83 -22.81 3.06
C LYS A 122 0.60 -21.31 3.11
N VAL A 123 1.39 -20.58 3.91
CA VAL A 123 1.30 -19.12 4.05
C VAL A 123 1.60 -18.43 2.71
N LEU A 124 2.66 -18.83 2.02
CA LEU A 124 3.02 -18.31 0.69
C LEU A 124 1.90 -18.49 -0.33
N LYS A 125 1.15 -19.61 -0.30
CA LYS A 125 -0.01 -19.78 -1.18
C LYS A 125 -1.10 -18.73 -0.95
N ILE A 126 -1.32 -18.31 0.30
CA ILE A 126 -2.30 -17.26 0.62
C ILE A 126 -1.82 -15.92 0.08
N LEU A 127 -0.55 -15.58 0.34
CA LEU A 127 0.08 -14.34 -0.14
C LEU A 127 0.02 -14.24 -1.67
N HIS A 128 0.45 -15.30 -2.36
CA HIS A 128 0.43 -15.36 -3.82
C HIS A 128 -0.98 -15.30 -4.40
N ARG A 129 -1.95 -15.99 -3.81
CA ARG A 129 -3.35 -15.93 -4.27
C ARG A 129 -3.89 -14.50 -4.18
N PHE A 130 -3.48 -13.76 -3.15
CA PHE A 130 -3.88 -12.38 -2.96
C PHE A 130 -3.36 -11.46 -4.06
N THR A 131 -2.06 -11.53 -4.36
CA THR A 131 -1.42 -10.72 -5.40
C THR A 131 -1.84 -11.13 -6.80
N GLU A 132 -2.01 -12.44 -7.07
CA GLU A 132 -2.53 -12.95 -8.34
C GLU A 132 -3.93 -12.40 -8.63
N LYS A 133 -4.81 -12.31 -7.62
CA LYS A 133 -6.15 -11.72 -7.77
C LYS A 133 -6.07 -10.24 -8.13
N ILE A 134 -5.19 -9.49 -7.47
CA ILE A 134 -4.96 -8.07 -7.76
C ILE A 134 -4.45 -7.88 -9.20
N ILE A 135 -3.45 -8.65 -9.61
CA ILE A 135 -2.91 -8.59 -10.96
C ILE A 135 -4.01 -8.90 -11.99
N ALA A 136 -4.81 -9.94 -11.76
CA ALA A 136 -5.89 -10.34 -12.65
C ALA A 136 -6.98 -9.26 -12.78
N GLU A 137 -7.44 -8.68 -11.66
CA GLU A 137 -8.44 -7.60 -11.69
C GLU A 137 -7.91 -6.36 -12.42
N ARG A 138 -6.62 -6.04 -12.28
CA ARG A 138 -6.03 -4.89 -12.97
C ARG A 138 -5.85 -5.14 -14.47
N LYS A 139 -5.45 -6.35 -14.87
CA LYS A 139 -5.38 -6.75 -16.29
C LYS A 139 -6.77 -6.70 -16.94
N LEU A 140 -7.78 -7.29 -16.30
CA LEU A 140 -9.16 -7.27 -16.77
C LEU A 140 -9.68 -5.82 -16.94
N TYR A 141 -9.36 -4.94 -16.01
CA TYR A 141 -9.71 -3.52 -16.13
C TYR A 141 -9.13 -2.88 -17.41
N HIS A 142 -7.88 -3.16 -17.75
CA HIS A 142 -7.26 -2.64 -18.97
C HIS A 142 -7.87 -3.25 -20.24
N GLU A 143 -8.24 -4.54 -20.21
CA GLU A 143 -8.98 -5.18 -21.29
C GLU A 143 -10.35 -4.51 -21.50
N CYS A 144 -11.15 -4.34 -20.45
CA CYS A 144 -12.47 -3.70 -20.53
C CYS A 144 -12.42 -2.22 -20.93
N THR A 145 -11.29 -1.54 -20.70
CA THR A 145 -11.10 -0.13 -21.06
C THR A 145 -10.30 0.09 -22.35
N ASN A 146 -10.05 -0.98 -23.12
CA ASN A 146 -9.26 -0.96 -24.36
C ASN A 146 -7.85 -0.34 -24.20
N GLY A 147 -7.26 -0.52 -23.01
CA GLY A 147 -5.95 -0.01 -22.64
C GLY A 147 -5.86 1.52 -22.64
N ARG A 148 -6.99 2.24 -22.56
CA ARG A 148 -7.03 3.72 -22.66
C ARG A 148 -6.04 4.39 -21.70
N TYR A 149 -5.93 3.86 -20.49
CA TYR A 149 -5.03 4.38 -19.46
C TYR A 149 -3.55 4.09 -19.73
N LEU A 150 -3.22 2.90 -20.28
CA LEU A 150 -1.85 2.55 -20.66
C LEU A 150 -1.37 3.40 -21.87
N LYS A 151 -2.24 3.64 -22.85
CA LYS A 151 -1.94 4.46 -24.04
C LYS A 151 -1.70 5.94 -23.72
N ASN A 152 -2.44 6.49 -22.76
CA ASN A 152 -2.24 7.87 -22.30
C ASN A 152 -0.89 8.06 -21.60
N PHE A 153 -0.33 6.99 -21.01
CA PHE A 153 1.00 7.00 -20.40
C PHE A 153 2.11 7.06 -21.45
N GLU A 154 2.09 6.18 -22.46
CA GLU A 154 3.09 6.15 -23.55
C GLU A 154 3.16 7.45 -24.34
N SER A 155 2.01 8.12 -24.52
CA SER A 155 1.92 9.37 -25.26
C SER A 155 2.30 10.62 -24.45
N GLY A 156 2.59 10.48 -23.15
CA GLY A 156 2.91 11.62 -22.26
C GLY A 156 1.79 12.65 -22.12
N LYS A 157 0.58 12.35 -22.61
CA LYS A 157 -0.57 13.24 -22.56
C LYS A 157 -1.23 13.13 -21.19
N LYS A 158 -1.53 14.28 -20.57
CA LYS A 158 -2.40 14.31 -19.38
C LYS A 158 -3.72 13.63 -19.75
N PRO A 159 -4.28 12.75 -18.91
CA PRO A 159 -5.56 12.15 -19.20
C PRO A 159 -6.62 13.24 -19.33
N GLU A 160 -7.12 13.44 -20.55
CA GLU A 160 -8.27 14.29 -20.82
C GLU A 160 -9.50 13.73 -20.10
N ILE A 161 -10.29 14.65 -19.57
CA ILE A 161 -11.44 14.38 -18.72
C ILE A 161 -12.58 13.91 -19.63
N ASP A 162 -12.82 12.61 -19.70
CA ASP A 162 -14.11 12.10 -20.18
C ASP A 162 -14.95 11.67 -18.98
N GLU A 163 -15.85 12.56 -18.56
CA GLU A 163 -16.97 12.27 -17.64
C GLU A 163 -18.03 11.33 -18.26
N VAL A 164 -17.77 10.71 -19.42
CA VAL A 164 -18.75 9.94 -20.20
C VAL A 164 -19.05 8.56 -19.58
N ILE A 165 -18.28 8.12 -18.59
CA ILE A 165 -18.58 6.91 -17.82
C ILE A 165 -18.24 7.25 -16.37
N GLY A 166 -19.16 7.07 -15.42
CA GLY A 166 -19.01 7.41 -13.98
C GLY A 166 -17.85 6.73 -13.22
N ILE A 167 -16.81 6.31 -13.93
CA ILE A 167 -15.53 5.82 -13.45
C ILE A 167 -14.68 7.05 -13.09
N LYS A 168 -14.66 7.41 -11.80
CA LYS A 168 -13.73 8.39 -11.24
C LYS A 168 -12.31 8.15 -11.78
N LYS A 169 -11.59 9.21 -12.15
CA LYS A 169 -10.17 9.20 -12.59
C LYS A 169 -9.36 8.14 -11.82
N LYS A 170 -9.03 7.02 -12.44
CA LYS A 170 -8.04 6.08 -11.87
C LYS A 170 -6.66 6.54 -12.30
N ARG A 171 -5.84 6.84 -11.29
CA ARG A 171 -4.47 7.37 -11.40
C ARG A 171 -3.54 6.28 -11.92
N LEU A 172 -2.45 6.69 -12.57
CA LEU A 172 -1.41 5.76 -13.01
C LEU A 172 -0.82 5.05 -11.80
N ALA A 173 -0.90 3.72 -11.79
CA ALA A 173 -0.40 2.88 -10.73
C ALA A 173 0.95 2.26 -11.14
N MET A 174 1.77 1.89 -10.16
CA MET A 174 3.01 1.14 -10.39
C MET A 174 2.73 -0.19 -11.15
N LEU A 175 1.63 -0.87 -10.81
CA LEU A 175 1.19 -2.08 -11.51
C LEU A 175 0.89 -1.84 -13.00
N ASP A 176 0.48 -0.63 -13.39
CA ASP A 176 0.24 -0.31 -14.81
C ASP A 176 1.55 -0.30 -15.61
N LEU A 177 2.65 0.19 -15.01
CA LEU A 177 3.97 0.16 -15.65
C LEU A 177 4.46 -1.27 -15.87
N LEU A 178 4.22 -2.14 -14.89
CA LEU A 178 4.58 -3.55 -14.99
C LEU A 178 3.77 -4.27 -16.09
N ILE A 179 2.47 -3.98 -16.18
CA ILE A 179 1.60 -4.53 -17.22
C ILE A 179 2.03 -4.03 -18.61
N ALA A 180 2.30 -2.72 -18.77
CA ALA A 180 2.79 -2.16 -20.03
C ALA A 180 4.10 -2.80 -20.48
N ALA A 181 5.10 -2.86 -19.59
CA ALA A 181 6.38 -3.49 -19.90
C ALA A 181 6.25 -4.98 -20.27
N SER A 182 5.26 -5.68 -19.71
CA SER A 182 4.97 -7.07 -20.11
C SER A 182 4.35 -7.18 -21.51
N GLN A 183 3.48 -6.23 -21.91
CA GLN A 183 2.92 -6.17 -23.26
C GLN A 183 4.00 -5.90 -24.33
N GLU A 184 5.07 -5.20 -23.96
CA GLU A 184 6.26 -5.00 -24.79
C GLU A 184 7.24 -6.19 -24.78
N GLY A 185 6.95 -7.25 -24.02
CA GLY A 185 7.81 -8.43 -23.89
C GLY A 185 9.04 -8.24 -22.99
N LEU A 186 9.11 -7.15 -22.23
CA LEU A 186 10.23 -6.86 -21.32
C LEU A 186 10.11 -7.61 -19.98
N LEU A 187 8.89 -7.98 -19.58
CA LEU A 187 8.59 -8.68 -18.33
C LEU A 187 7.64 -9.85 -18.58
N THR A 188 7.86 -10.95 -17.85
CA THR A 188 6.92 -12.07 -17.77
C THR A 188 5.88 -11.84 -16.67
N ASP A 189 4.80 -12.62 -16.68
CA ASP A 189 3.81 -12.62 -15.60
C ASP A 189 4.39 -12.99 -14.24
N LEU A 190 5.41 -13.87 -14.23
CA LEU A 190 6.15 -14.18 -13.01
C LEU A 190 6.93 -12.96 -12.52
N ASP A 191 7.53 -12.18 -13.44
CA ASP A 191 8.25 -10.98 -13.08
C ASP A 191 7.33 -9.92 -12.47
N ILE A 192 6.14 -9.71 -13.04
CA ILE A 192 5.11 -8.82 -12.47
C ILE A 192 4.76 -9.29 -11.06
N LYS A 193 4.48 -10.59 -10.89
CA LYS A 193 4.09 -11.14 -9.60
C LYS A 193 5.17 -10.95 -8.53
N GLU A 194 6.43 -11.21 -8.85
CA GLU A 194 7.55 -11.01 -7.92
C GLU A 194 7.62 -9.54 -7.42
N GLU A 195 7.43 -8.57 -8.32
CA GLU A 195 7.40 -7.15 -7.95
C GLU A 195 6.16 -6.79 -7.12
N VAL A 196 4.98 -7.27 -7.50
CA VAL A 196 3.74 -7.00 -6.76
C VAL A 196 3.80 -7.61 -5.35
N ASP A 197 4.26 -8.86 -5.22
CA ASP A 197 4.49 -9.52 -3.93
C ASP A 197 5.40 -8.67 -3.03
N THR A 198 6.49 -8.16 -3.59
CA THR A 198 7.48 -7.35 -2.87
C THR A 198 6.91 -5.99 -2.46
N PHE A 199 6.41 -5.20 -3.40
CA PHE A 199 5.92 -3.84 -3.12
C PHE A 199 4.69 -3.83 -2.23
N MET A 200 3.82 -4.82 -2.35
CA MET A 200 2.68 -4.91 -1.44
C MET A 200 3.14 -5.23 -0.03
N PHE A 201 4.02 -6.22 0.17
CA PHE A 201 4.55 -6.53 1.50
C PHE A 201 5.29 -5.34 2.11
N GLU A 202 6.32 -4.85 1.42
CA GLU A 202 7.20 -3.79 1.92
C GLU A 202 6.47 -2.46 2.10
N GLY A 203 5.53 -2.13 1.20
CA GLY A 203 4.87 -0.82 1.19
C GLY A 203 3.88 -0.62 2.34
N HIS A 204 3.15 -1.65 2.76
CA HIS A 204 2.16 -1.51 3.84
C HIS A 204 2.74 -1.79 5.23
N ASP A 205 3.45 -2.90 5.41
CA ASP A 205 3.83 -3.41 6.73
C ASP A 205 4.85 -2.48 7.41
N THR A 206 5.85 -2.01 6.66
CA THR A 206 6.86 -1.06 7.16
C THR A 206 6.24 0.28 7.53
N THR A 207 5.32 0.80 6.70
CA THR A 207 4.60 2.04 6.96
C THR A 207 3.69 1.91 8.17
N ALA A 208 3.01 0.78 8.34
CA ALA A 208 2.15 0.51 9.49
C ALA A 208 2.95 0.54 10.80
N MET A 209 4.10 -0.12 10.80
CA MET A 209 5.01 -0.11 11.94
C MET A 209 5.53 1.29 12.23
N GLY A 210 5.92 2.05 11.20
CA GLY A 210 6.38 3.44 11.34
C GLY A 210 5.31 4.36 11.96
N ILE A 211 4.06 4.27 11.50
CA ILE A 211 2.94 5.03 12.08
C ILE A 211 2.69 4.58 13.52
N THR A 212 2.74 3.28 13.81
CA THR A 212 2.54 2.74 15.17
C THR A 212 3.56 3.32 16.13
N PHE A 213 4.85 3.31 15.78
CA PHE A 213 5.90 3.90 16.60
C PHE A 213 5.75 5.42 16.73
N ALA A 214 5.37 6.12 15.65
CA ALA A 214 5.13 7.55 15.72
C ALA A 214 3.99 7.89 16.70
N LEU A 215 2.90 7.13 16.68
CA LEU A 215 1.78 7.29 17.63
C LEU A 215 2.19 6.97 19.06
N LEU A 216 3.00 5.92 19.27
CA LEU A 216 3.54 5.58 20.58
C LEU A 216 4.39 6.73 21.14
N LEU A 217 5.31 7.29 20.34
CA LEU A 217 6.14 8.41 20.75
C LEU A 217 5.29 9.67 21.04
N LEU A 218 4.27 9.95 20.24
CA LEU A 218 3.35 11.06 20.51
C LEU A 218 2.54 10.86 21.79
N ALA A 219 2.21 9.61 22.15
CA ALA A 219 1.50 9.31 23.39
C ALA A 219 2.38 9.51 24.64
N GLU A 220 3.66 9.18 24.54
CA GLU A 220 4.66 9.36 25.62
C GLU A 220 5.12 10.82 25.76
N HIS A 221 5.19 11.58 24.67
CA HIS A 221 5.67 12.97 24.64
C HIS A 221 4.54 13.99 24.43
N LYS A 222 3.75 14.24 25.49
CA LYS A 222 2.55 15.11 25.45
C LYS A 222 2.85 16.55 25.02
N ASP A 223 4.00 17.09 25.39
CA ASP A 223 4.46 18.43 24.99
C ASP A 223 4.62 18.54 23.47
N ILE A 224 5.23 17.52 22.85
CA ILE A 224 5.38 17.43 21.39
C ILE A 224 4.03 17.21 20.72
N GLN A 225 3.17 16.37 21.30
CA GLN A 225 1.82 16.14 20.79
C GLN A 225 0.99 17.43 20.75
N LEU A 226 1.01 18.21 21.83
CA LEU A 226 0.29 19.49 21.91
C LEU A 226 0.84 20.51 20.90
N LYS A 227 2.17 20.59 20.75
CA LYS A 227 2.79 21.43 19.73
C LYS A 227 2.34 21.05 18.31
N TYR A 228 2.38 19.76 17.99
CA TYR A 228 1.95 19.24 16.70
C TYR A 228 0.47 19.57 16.41
N ILE A 229 -0.41 19.38 17.40
CA ILE A 229 -1.84 19.73 17.28
C ILE A 229 -2.04 21.24 17.09
N GLY A 230 -1.31 22.07 17.83
CA GLY A 230 -1.36 23.53 17.71
C GLY A 230 -0.86 24.05 16.36
N ASP A 231 0.10 23.37 15.76
CA ASP A 231 0.69 23.74 14.46
C ASP A 231 -0.14 23.29 13.24
N THR A 232 -1.18 22.48 13.44
CA THR A 232 -2.03 22.06 12.30
C THR A 232 -2.85 23.22 11.72
N PRO A 233 -2.93 23.37 10.38
CA PRO A 233 -3.64 24.47 9.71
C PRO A 233 -5.10 24.63 10.18
N ARG A 234 -5.78 23.50 10.44
CA ARG A 234 -7.17 23.46 10.93
C ARG A 234 -7.35 24.17 12.29
N ASN A 235 -6.32 24.17 13.15
CA ASN A 235 -6.34 24.88 14.42
C ASN A 235 -5.81 26.32 14.31
N ARG A 236 -4.89 26.60 13.38
CA ARG A 236 -4.44 27.96 13.07
C ARG A 236 -5.60 28.83 12.56
N GLU A 237 -6.44 28.30 11.67
CA GLU A 237 -7.65 29.01 11.21
C GLU A 237 -8.65 29.28 12.33
N HIS A 238 -8.79 28.35 13.29
CA HIS A 238 -9.67 28.53 14.45
C HIS A 238 -9.12 29.57 15.45
N THR A 239 -7.81 29.60 15.67
CA THR A 239 -7.14 30.59 16.53
C THR A 239 -7.02 31.97 15.89
N GLU A 240 -6.92 32.06 14.58
CA GLU A 240 -6.96 33.34 13.85
C GLU A 240 -8.38 33.91 13.77
N LYS A 241 -9.41 33.06 13.60
CA LYS A 241 -10.82 33.50 13.66
C LYS A 241 -11.21 34.00 15.06
N SER A 242 -10.82 33.29 16.12
CA SER A 242 -11.12 33.73 17.49
C SER A 242 -10.37 35.01 17.89
N LYS A 243 -9.16 35.25 17.37
CA LYS A 243 -8.46 36.53 17.55
C LYS A 243 -9.16 37.69 16.83
N LYS A 244 -9.66 37.46 15.61
CA LYS A 244 -10.39 38.49 14.84
C LYS A 244 -11.75 38.86 15.45
N GLU A 245 -12.44 37.93 16.10
CA GLU A 245 -13.70 38.21 16.81
C GLU A 245 -13.49 39.02 18.10
N VAL A 246 -12.35 38.81 18.78
CA VAL A 246 -11.97 39.62 19.96
C VAL A 246 -11.56 41.02 19.53
N ASP A 247 -10.77 41.17 18.47
CA ASP A 247 -10.35 42.49 17.95
C ASP A 247 -11.48 43.28 17.25
N SER A 248 -12.62 42.66 16.95
CA SER A 248 -13.81 43.33 16.38
C SER A 248 -14.88 43.68 17.42
N SER A 249 -14.63 43.36 18.70
CA SER A 249 -15.55 43.60 19.82
C SER A 249 -15.13 44.76 20.72
N ASP A 250 -14.02 45.43 20.38
CA ASP A 250 -13.53 46.69 20.95
C ASP A 250 -13.71 47.85 19.95
#